data_AF-A0A662G7J7-F1
#
_entry.id   AF-A0A662G7J7-F1
#
_cell.length_a   1.000
_cell.length_b   1.000
_cell.length_c   1.000
_cell.angle_alpha   90.00
_cell.angle_beta   90.00
_cell.angle_gamma   90.00
#
_symmetry.space_group_name_H-M   'P 1'
#
loop_
_entity.id
_entity.type
_entity.pdbx_description
1 polymer ?
#
loop_
_entity_poly.entity_id
_entity_poly.type
_entity_poly.pdbx_seq_one_letter_code
_entity_poly.pdbx_strand_id
1 'polypeptide(L)'
;MSREYIEVEGLEDFMRVAEKVEVILRLDPFIIINYYGTIFYLNLSNLSPENVRKILTWLKGKLINIKSIDSYKSLRDFYEKNIGR
;
A
#
# COMPACT_ATOMS: atom_id res chain seq x y z
N MET A 1 -10.67 -18.04 0.04
CA MET A 1 -11.46 -16.99 -0.64
C MET A 1 -10.48 -16.05 -1.32
N SER A 2 -10.71 -15.74 -2.60
CA SER A 2 -9.92 -14.75 -3.34
C SER A 2 -10.15 -13.35 -2.77
N ARG A 3 -9.13 -12.50 -2.82
CA ARG A 3 -9.30 -11.05 -2.59
C ARG A 3 -9.31 -10.37 -3.95
N GLU A 4 -10.24 -9.44 -4.15
CA GLU A 4 -10.29 -8.61 -5.34
C GLU A 4 -9.40 -7.39 -5.16
N TYR A 5 -8.63 -7.07 -6.20
CA TYR A 5 -7.73 -5.93 -6.26
C TYR A 5 -8.21 -5.02 -7.38
N ILE A 6 -8.53 -3.79 -7.03
CA ILE A 6 -9.09 -2.80 -7.94
C ILE A 6 -8.00 -1.78 -8.25
N GLU A 7 -7.52 -1.79 -9.49
CA GLU A 7 -6.66 -0.71 -9.98
C GLU A 7 -7.50 0.54 -10.22
N VAL A 8 -7.01 1.67 -9.74
CA VAL A 8 -7.64 2.96 -9.99
C VAL A 8 -6.89 3.67 -11.12
N GLU A 9 -7.59 4.02 -12.19
CA GLU A 9 -6.99 4.66 -13.37
C GLU A 9 -6.49 6.09 -13.08
N GLY A 10 -7.32 6.86 -12.37
CA GLY A 10 -7.10 8.29 -12.13
C GLY A 10 -6.47 8.59 -10.78
N LEU A 11 -5.52 9.53 -10.78
CA LEU A 11 -4.92 10.04 -9.55
C LEU A 11 -5.99 10.62 -8.61
N GLU A 12 -6.89 11.44 -9.15
CA GLU A 12 -7.96 12.11 -8.39
C GLU A 12 -8.93 11.11 -7.77
N ASP A 13 -9.28 10.03 -8.48
CA ASP A 13 -10.15 8.99 -7.95
C ASP A 13 -9.48 8.20 -6.83
N PHE A 14 -8.18 7.91 -6.97
CA PHE A 14 -7.43 7.27 -5.90
C PHE A 14 -7.36 8.16 -4.66
N MET A 15 -7.16 9.46 -4.84
CA MET A 15 -7.16 10.43 -3.73
C MET A 15 -8.50 10.44 -2.98
N ARG A 16 -9.64 10.35 -3.67
CA ARG A 16 -10.97 10.27 -3.03
C ARG A 16 -11.12 9.06 -2.11
N VAL A 17 -10.64 7.89 -2.53
CA VAL A 17 -10.64 6.67 -1.70
C VAL A 17 -9.66 6.84 -0.53
N ALA A 18 -8.48 7.39 -0.80
CA ALA A 18 -7.44 7.62 0.19
C ALA A 18 -7.91 8.52 1.35
N GLU A 19 -8.79 9.50 1.11
CA GLU A 19 -9.37 10.34 2.17
C GLU A 19 -10.15 9.57 3.22
N LYS A 20 -10.67 8.38 2.88
CA LYS A 20 -11.53 7.59 3.76
C LYS A 20 -10.76 6.67 4.71
N VAL A 21 -9.43 6.64 4.61
CA VAL A 21 -8.58 5.71 5.37
C VAL A 21 -7.49 6.44 6.13
N GLU A 22 -7.12 5.88 7.28
CA GLU A 22 -6.06 6.42 8.14
C GLU A 22 -4.67 5.94 7.74
N VAL A 23 -4.58 4.77 7.09
CA VAL A 23 -3.31 4.11 6.75
C VAL A 23 -3.31 3.70 5.29
N ILE A 24 -2.20 4.00 4.62
CA ILE A 24 -1.97 3.71 3.20
C ILE A 24 -0.59 3.10 3.06
N LEU A 25 -0.50 1.98 2.35
CA LEU A 25 0.75 1.24 2.18
C LEU A 25 1.40 1.63 0.86
N ARG A 26 2.69 1.94 0.88
CA ARG A 26 3.50 2.03 -0.34
C ARG A 26 4.39 0.81 -0.44
N LEU A 27 4.12 0.00 -1.44
CA LEU A 27 4.98 -1.09 -1.88
C LEU A 27 5.42 -0.73 -3.30
N ASP A 28 6.54 -0.01 -3.42
CA ASP A 28 6.96 0.63 -4.67
C ASP A 28 6.97 -0.37 -5.85
N PRO A 29 6.37 -0.02 -7.01
CA PRO A 29 5.80 1.28 -7.39
C PRO A 29 4.32 1.48 -7.00
N PHE A 30 3.73 0.61 -6.20
CA PHE A 30 2.30 0.64 -5.87
C PHE A 30 2.00 1.41 -4.59
N ILE A 31 0.88 2.13 -4.61
CA ILE A 31 0.20 2.60 -3.41
C ILE A 31 -1.08 1.81 -3.24
N ILE A 32 -1.31 1.28 -2.03
CA ILE A 32 -2.35 0.33 -1.73
C ILE A 32 -3.19 0.85 -0.57
N ILE A 33 -4.50 0.76 -0.73
CA ILE A 33 -5.51 1.12 0.26
C ILE A 33 -6.37 -0.12 0.54
N ASN A 34 -6.64 -0.40 1.80
CA ASN A 34 -7.70 -1.32 2.19
C ASN A 34 -8.88 -0.51 2.73
N TYR A 35 -10.00 -0.55 2.02
CA TYR A 35 -11.23 0.11 2.42
C TYR A 35 -12.32 -0.95 2.62
N TYR A 36 -12.71 -1.20 3.87
CA TYR A 36 -13.69 -2.22 4.27
C TYR A 36 -13.46 -3.63 3.67
N GLY A 37 -12.20 -4.04 3.50
CA GLY A 37 -11.83 -5.35 2.96
C GLY A 37 -11.63 -5.35 1.44
N THR A 38 -11.99 -4.28 0.75
CA THR A 38 -11.69 -4.08 -0.67
C THR A 38 -10.30 -3.45 -0.82
N ILE A 39 -9.47 -4.04 -1.67
CA ILE A 39 -8.13 -3.52 -1.94
C ILE A 39 -8.16 -2.64 -3.19
N PHE A 40 -7.85 -1.36 -3.02
CA PHE A 40 -7.61 -0.43 -4.12
C PHE A 40 -6.12 -0.19 -4.26
N TYR A 41 -5.63 -0.06 -5.49
CA TYR A 41 -4.24 0.30 -5.71
C TYR A 41 -4.06 1.26 -6.88
N LEU A 42 -2.94 1.98 -6.85
CA LEU A 42 -2.48 2.86 -7.92
C LEU A 42 -1.04 2.53 -8.24
N ASN A 43 -0.75 2.29 -9.52
CA ASN A 43 0.60 2.07 -10.03
C ASN A 43 1.26 3.42 -10.35
N LEU A 44 2.24 3.83 -9.54
CA LEU A 44 2.95 5.10 -9.73
C LEU A 44 3.78 5.12 -11.03
N SER A 45 4.16 3.98 -11.58
CA SER A 45 4.88 3.90 -12.86
C SER A 45 4.05 4.39 -14.04
N ASN A 46 2.72 4.42 -13.92
CA ASN A 46 1.81 4.91 -14.96
C ASN A 46 1.60 6.44 -14.87
N LEU A 47 2.18 7.11 -13.87
CA LEU A 47 1.99 8.54 -13.64
C LEU A 47 3.22 9.36 -14.07
N SER A 48 2.96 10.62 -14.40
CA SER A 48 4.05 11.58 -14.60
C SER A 48 4.82 11.82 -13.28
N PRO A 49 6.11 12.19 -13.34
CA PRO A 49 6.90 12.49 -12.14
C PRO A 49 6.29 13.58 -11.25
N GLU A 50 5.60 14.54 -11.86
CA GLU A 50 4.87 15.60 -11.17
C GLU A 50 3.71 15.03 -10.36
N ASN A 51 2.90 14.15 -10.97
CA ASN A 51 1.79 13.48 -10.30
C ASN A 51 2.27 12.56 -9.17
N VAL A 52 3.39 11.87 -9.36
CA VAL A 52 4.03 11.06 -8.30
C VAL A 52 4.44 11.95 -7.11
N ARG A 53 5.07 13.10 -7.34
CA ARG A 53 5.41 14.04 -6.25
C ARG A 53 4.17 14.58 -5.56
N LYS A 54 3.15 14.96 -6.34
CA LYS A 54 1.87 15.49 -5.84
C LYS A 54 1.22 14.50 -4.89
N ILE A 55 1.05 13.24 -5.31
CA ILE A 55 0.39 12.23 -4.49
C ILE A 55 1.20 11.86 -3.24
N LEU A 56 2.52 11.65 -3.37
CA LEU A 56 3.35 11.28 -2.22
C LEU A 56 3.39 12.40 -1.17
N THR A 57 3.41 13.66 -1.60
CA THR A 57 3.33 14.82 -0.69
C THR A 57 1.99 14.86 0.02
N TRP A 58 0.89 14.68 -0.70
CA TRP A 58 -0.45 14.71 -0.14
C TRP A 58 -0.71 13.54 0.82
N LEU A 59 -0.18 12.35 0.53
CA LEU A 59 -0.34 11.16 1.35
C LEU A 59 0.57 11.12 2.59
N LYS A 60 1.54 12.03 2.73
CA LYS A 60 2.62 11.94 3.73
C LYS A 60 2.16 11.67 5.17
N GLY A 61 0.97 12.17 5.56
CA GLY A 61 0.42 11.97 6.91
C GLY A 61 -0.11 10.56 7.20
N LYS A 62 -0.35 9.74 6.16
CA LYS A 62 -0.95 8.40 6.25
C LYS A 62 -0.18 7.32 5.50
N LEU A 63 0.91 7.70 4.82
CA LEU A 63 1.70 6.81 4.00
C LEU A 63 2.74 6.04 4.83
N ILE A 64 2.66 4.71 4.78
CA ILE A 64 3.65 3.80 5.36
C ILE A 64 4.45 3.17 4.22
N ASN A 65 5.76 3.42 4.19
CA ASN A 65 6.66 2.80 3.22
C ASN A 65 7.03 1.38 3.69
N ILE A 66 6.69 0.38 2.88
CA ILE A 66 6.94 -1.03 3.18
C ILE A 66 8.30 -1.43 2.59
N LYS A 67 9.18 -1.98 3.45
CA LYS A 67 10.51 -2.46 3.05
C LYS A 67 10.49 -3.91 2.58
N SER A 68 9.82 -4.78 3.33
CA SER A 68 9.68 -6.21 3.02
C SER A 68 8.32 -6.70 3.52
N ILE A 69 7.85 -7.79 2.92
CA ILE A 69 6.69 -8.55 3.39
C ILE A 69 7.17 -9.97 3.59
N ASP A 70 7.18 -10.39 4.85
CA ASP A 70 7.61 -11.73 5.24
C ASP A 70 6.39 -12.53 5.70
N SER A 71 6.30 -13.77 5.25
CA SER A 71 5.20 -14.67 5.60
C SER A 71 5.74 -15.85 6.39
N TYR A 72 5.16 -16.07 7.56
CA TYR A 72 5.52 -17.14 8.47
C TYR A 72 4.30 -18.00 8.73
N LYS A 73 4.53 -19.29 8.95
CA LYS A 73 3.43 -20.22 9.24
C LYS A 73 2.85 -20.02 10.64
N SER A 74 3.64 -19.42 11.55
CA SER A 74 3.23 -19.11 12.93
C SER A 74 4.15 -18.07 13.56
N LEU A 75 3.74 -17.51 14.70
CA LEU A 75 4.60 -16.64 15.51
C LEU A 75 5.90 -17.35 15.96
N ARG A 76 5.82 -18.66 16.22
CA ARG A 76 6.98 -19.47 16.59
C ARG A 76 7.98 -19.58 15.43
N ASP A 77 7.49 -19.83 14.21
CA ASP A 77 8.29 -19.85 12.98
C ASP A 77 8.98 -18.50 12.72
N PHE A 78 8.29 -17.39 13.03
CA PHE A 78 8.90 -16.05 13.00
C PHE A 78 10.03 -15.91 14.03
N TYR A 79 9.79 -16.30 15.28
CA TYR A 79 10.76 -16.15 16.37
C TYR A 79 12.04 -16.99 16.12
N GLU A 80 11.89 -18.26 15.77
CA GLU A 80 13.02 -19.17 15.53
C GLU A 80 13.92 -18.69 14.40
N LYS A 81 13.35 -18.12 13.33
CA LYS A 81 14.11 -17.63 12.16
C LYS A 81 14.78 -16.27 12.36
N ASN A 82 14.24 -15.42 13.24
CA ASN A 82 14.73 -14.04 13.39
C ASN A 82 15.52 -13.78 14.68
N ILE A 83 15.27 -14.56 15.75
CA ILE A 83 15.90 -14.35 17.06
C ILE A 83 16.75 -15.58 17.47
N GLY A 84 16.47 -16.76 16.94
CA GLY A 84 17.19 -18.01 17.26
C GLY A 84 18.57 -18.17 16.60
N ARG A 85 19.39 -17.12 16.54
CA ARG A 85 20.83 -17.18 16.20
C ARG A 85 21.69 -16.85 17.40
#